data_AF-A0A497HNV3-F1
#
_entry.id   AF-A0A497HNV3-F1
#
_cell.length_a   1.000
_cell.length_b   1.000
_cell.length_c   1.000
_cell.angle_alpha   90.00
_cell.angle_beta   90.00
_cell.angle_gamma   90.00
#
_symmetry.space_group_name_H-M   'P 1'
#
loop_
_entity.id
_entity.type
_entity.pdbx_description
1 polymer ?
#
loop_
_entity_poly.entity_id
_entity_poly.type
_entity_poly.pdbx_seq_one_letter_code
_entity_poly.pdbx_strand_id
1 'polypeptide(L)'
;MRRSLSLAASSLALGIIYAIYGVISLLSGHLDTPQHPLLPRGGVALSLIMLLISSLYLYSVPRLLHDDLEGLSYLLAALILSAIVGTVQMLSIGADALDSLITGETYNAWDADISAAFLLLTSLPLWLAFRQRKGVE
;
A
#
# COMPACT_ATOMS: atom_id res chain seq x y z
N MET A 1 22.54 10.29 -8.41
CA MET A 1 23.14 9.12 -7.72
C MET A 1 22.68 8.92 -6.27
N ARG A 2 23.12 9.67 -5.24
CA ARG A 2 22.76 9.33 -3.82
C ARG A 2 21.24 9.32 -3.55
N ARG A 3 20.48 10.21 -4.20
CA ARG A 3 19.01 10.31 -4.10
C ARG A 3 18.26 9.27 -4.95
N SER A 4 18.81 8.85 -6.09
CA SER A 4 18.21 7.78 -6.91
C SER A 4 18.32 6.42 -6.23
N LEU A 5 19.44 6.17 -5.54
CA LEU A 5 19.64 4.97 -4.72
C LEU A 5 18.61 4.85 -3.58
N SER A 6 18.34 5.95 -2.86
CA SER A 6 17.37 5.92 -1.76
C SER A 6 15.95 5.67 -2.26
N LEU A 7 15.55 6.30 -3.37
CA LEU A 7 14.23 6.06 -3.98
C LEU A 7 14.08 4.62 -4.47
N ALA A 8 15.11 4.08 -5.12
CA ALA A 8 15.13 2.68 -5.56
C ALA A 8 15.04 1.71 -4.38
N ALA A 9 15.78 1.96 -3.29
CA ALA A 9 15.75 1.12 -2.09
C ALA A 9 14.37 1.15 -1.40
N SER A 10 13.77 2.33 -1.26
CA SER A 10 12.45 2.43 -0.65
C SER A 10 11.35 1.85 -1.55
N SER A 11 11.47 2.01 -2.87
CA SER A 11 10.58 1.37 -3.83
C SER A 11 10.67 -0.16 -3.76
N LEU A 12 11.89 -0.71 -3.67
CA LEU A 12 12.11 -2.14 -3.49
C LEU A 12 11.45 -2.65 -2.19
N ALA A 13 11.68 -1.95 -1.08
CA ALA A 13 11.10 -2.32 0.22
C ALA A 13 9.57 -2.34 0.15
N LEU A 14 8.94 -1.28 -0.37
CA LEU A 14 7.48 -1.21 -0.54
C LEU A 14 6.96 -2.28 -1.51
N GLY A 15 7.66 -2.51 -2.61
CA GLY A 15 7.33 -3.57 -3.57
C GLY A 15 7.27 -4.95 -2.92
N ILE A 16 8.27 -5.29 -2.10
CA ILE A 16 8.31 -6.56 -1.35
C ILE A 16 7.18 -6.62 -0.32
N ILE A 17 6.95 -5.54 0.43
CA ILE A 17 5.89 -5.49 1.44
C ILE A 17 4.52 -5.72 0.78
N TYR A 18 4.20 -4.97 -0.29
CA TYR A 18 2.95 -5.15 -1.04
C TYR A 18 2.82 -6.55 -1.65
N ALA A 19 3.93 -7.18 -2.08
CA ALA A 19 3.92 -8.55 -2.58
C ALA A 19 3.49 -9.53 -1.48
N ILE A 20 4.16 -9.44 -0.32
CA ILE A 20 3.90 -10.30 0.83
C ILE A 20 2.44 -10.16 1.25
N TYR A 21 1.95 -8.91 1.40
CA TYR A 21 0.57 -8.63 1.74
C TYR A 21 -0.42 -9.18 0.71
N GLY A 22 -0.16 -8.97 -0.59
CA GLY A 22 -1.02 -9.48 -1.66
C GLY A 22 -1.08 -11.02 -1.68
N VAL A 23 0.05 -11.70 -1.51
CA VAL A 23 0.10 -13.18 -1.45
C VAL A 23 -0.61 -13.70 -0.20
N ILE A 24 -0.35 -13.11 0.97
CA ILE A 24 -1.02 -13.49 2.21
C ILE A 24 -2.54 -13.32 2.07
N SER A 25 -3.01 -12.16 1.59
CA SER A 25 -4.45 -11.90 1.40
C SER A 25 -5.10 -12.94 0.47
N LEU A 26 -4.39 -13.34 -0.59
CA LEU A 26 -4.87 -14.35 -1.53
C LEU A 26 -5.00 -15.74 -0.87
N LEU A 27 -4.02 -16.12 -0.05
CA LEU A 27 -4.00 -17.40 0.66
C LEU A 27 -4.98 -17.44 1.83
N SER A 28 -5.11 -16.33 2.58
CA SER A 28 -6.05 -16.18 3.68
C SER A 28 -7.51 -16.17 3.22
N GLY A 29 -7.79 -15.73 1.99
CA GLY A 29 -9.13 -15.90 1.40
C GLY A 29 -9.49 -17.36 1.09
N HIS A 30 -8.53 -18.30 1.16
CA HIS A 30 -8.71 -19.73 0.87
C HIS A 30 -8.52 -20.62 2.11
N LEU A 31 -7.86 -20.11 3.15
CA LEU A 31 -7.54 -20.83 4.37
C LEU A 31 -8.22 -20.07 5.51
N ASP A 32 -9.11 -20.72 6.27
CA ASP A 32 -9.73 -20.21 7.50
C ASP A 32 -8.66 -19.91 8.57
N THR A 33 -7.88 -18.87 8.31
CA THR A 33 -6.70 -18.48 9.09
C THR A 33 -7.13 -17.52 10.19
N PRO A 34 -6.48 -17.59 11.36
CA PRO A 34 -6.84 -16.76 12.49
C PRO A 34 -6.77 -15.28 12.12
N GLN A 35 -7.87 -14.58 12.42
CA GLN A 35 -8.11 -13.21 12.02
C GLN A 35 -7.16 -12.25 12.77
N HIS A 36 -6.12 -11.77 12.09
CA HIS A 36 -5.20 -10.78 12.64
C HIS A 36 -5.41 -9.42 11.95
N PRO A 37 -5.52 -8.29 12.69
CA PRO A 37 -5.85 -6.97 12.11
C PRO A 37 -4.78 -6.42 11.15
N LEU A 38 -3.53 -6.85 11.32
CA LEU A 38 -2.43 -6.50 10.41
C LEU A 38 -2.33 -7.43 9.18
N LEU A 39 -3.08 -8.53 9.14
CA LEU A 39 -3.15 -9.37 7.95
C LEU A 39 -4.31 -8.87 7.08
N PRO A 40 -4.08 -8.67 5.77
CA PRO A 40 -5.11 -8.20 4.88
C PRO A 40 -6.24 -9.23 4.80
N ARG A 41 -7.48 -8.77 5.04
CA ARG A 41 -8.71 -9.57 4.98
C ARG A 41 -9.37 -9.46 3.60
N GLY A 42 -8.58 -9.14 2.58
CA GLY A 42 -9.04 -8.83 1.25
C GLY A 42 -9.48 -10.05 0.46
N GLY A 43 -10.66 -9.96 -0.16
CA GLY A 43 -11.04 -10.87 -1.24
C GLY A 43 -10.05 -10.80 -2.41
N VAL A 44 -10.12 -11.77 -3.32
CA VAL A 44 -9.21 -11.94 -4.47
C VAL A 44 -8.90 -10.63 -5.22
N ALA A 45 -9.89 -9.75 -5.36
CA ALA A 45 -9.72 -8.45 -5.99
C ALA A 45 -8.69 -7.54 -5.28
N LEU A 46 -8.77 -7.40 -3.95
CA LEU A 46 -7.82 -6.57 -3.20
C LEU A 46 -6.40 -7.16 -3.27
N SER A 47 -6.30 -8.49 -3.18
CA SER A 47 -5.03 -9.21 -3.31
C SER A 47 -4.36 -8.94 -4.65
N LEU A 48 -5.12 -9.00 -5.75
CA LEU A 48 -4.62 -8.70 -7.09
C LEU A 48 -4.19 -7.23 -7.23
N ILE A 49 -4.93 -6.30 -6.64
CA ILE A 49 -4.56 -4.87 -6.63
C ILE A 49 -3.24 -4.66 -5.87
N MET A 50 -3.04 -5.33 -4.73
CA MET A 50 -1.79 -5.25 -3.98
C MET A 50 -0.60 -5.83 -4.75
N LEU A 51 -0.80 -6.94 -5.45
CA LEU A 51 0.23 -7.52 -6.34
C LEU A 51 0.54 -6.62 -7.54
N LEU A 52 -0.47 -5.93 -8.08
CA LEU A 52 -0.26 -4.93 -9.13
C LEU A 52 0.58 -3.76 -8.62
N ILE A 53 0.24 -3.20 -7.45
CA ILE A 53 1.01 -2.13 -6.81
C ILE A 53 2.45 -2.57 -6.56
N SER A 54 2.63 -3.79 -6.03
CA SER A 54 3.94 -4.41 -5.83
C SER A 54 4.76 -4.46 -7.13
N SER A 55 4.15 -4.95 -8.21
CA SER A 55 4.79 -5.05 -9.51
C SER A 55 5.27 -3.68 -10.01
N LEU A 56 4.45 -2.63 -9.86
CA LEU A 56 4.82 -1.26 -10.24
C LEU A 56 6.00 -0.72 -9.43
N TYR A 57 6.01 -0.94 -8.11
CA TYR A 57 7.15 -0.58 -7.27
C TYR A 57 8.42 -1.32 -7.70
N LEU A 58 8.38 -2.65 -7.79
CA LEU A 58 9.54 -3.47 -8.17
C LEU A 58 10.06 -3.13 -9.57
N TYR A 59 9.16 -2.88 -10.51
CA TYR A 59 9.51 -2.51 -11.88
C TYR A 59 10.18 -1.13 -11.98
N SER A 60 9.84 -0.21 -11.07
CA SER A 60 10.50 1.10 -11.00
C SER A 60 11.96 1.02 -10.55
N VAL A 61 12.35 0.02 -9.74
CA VAL A 61 13.68 -0.08 -9.11
C VAL A 61 14.84 -0.05 -10.13
N PRO A 62 14.93 -0.98 -11.10
CA PRO A 62 16.06 -0.98 -12.04
C PRO A 62 16.10 0.30 -12.87
N ARG A 63 14.95 0.89 -13.21
CA ARG A 63 14.86 2.12 -14.02
C ARG A 63 15.29 3.36 -13.22
N LEU A 64 14.92 3.44 -11.94
CA LEU A 64 15.37 4.50 -11.03
C LEU A 64 16.89 4.46 -10.79
N LEU A 65 17.50 3.27 -10.79
CA LEU A 65 18.96 3.12 -10.68
C LEU A 65 19.71 3.69 -11.91
N HIS A 66 19.06 3.72 -13.08
CA HIS A 66 19.59 4.31 -14.30
C HIS A 66 19.16 5.77 -14.50
N ASP A 67 18.52 6.40 -13.49
CA ASP A 67 17.97 7.76 -13.53
C ASP A 67 16.98 7.99 -14.71
N ASP A 68 16.28 6.93 -15.14
CA ASP A 68 15.28 6.97 -16.21
C ASP A 68 13.95 7.59 -15.72
N LEU A 69 13.41 8.53 -16.50
CA LEU A 69 12.13 9.18 -16.24
C LEU A 69 10.96 8.19 -16.25
N GLU A 70 11.08 7.09 -16.99
CA GLU A 70 10.07 6.05 -17.02
C GLU A 70 9.95 5.35 -15.65
N GLY A 71 11.09 5.11 -14.97
CA GLY A 71 11.11 4.56 -13.60
C GLY A 71 10.39 5.45 -12.59
N LEU A 72 10.58 6.76 -12.72
CA LEU A 72 9.88 7.75 -11.89
C LEU A 72 8.36 7.73 -12.11
N SER A 73 7.93 7.49 -13.35
CA SER A 73 6.51 7.41 -13.72
C SER A 73 5.83 6.18 -13.10
N TYR A 74 6.49 5.02 -13.13
CA TYR A 74 6.00 3.81 -12.45
C TYR A 74 5.94 3.97 -10.94
N LEU A 75 6.95 4.59 -10.34
CA LEU A 75 6.96 4.90 -8.90
C LEU A 75 5.77 5.78 -8.52
N LEU A 76 5.49 6.82 -9.31
CA LEU A 76 4.39 7.74 -9.06
C LEU A 76 3.03 7.06 -9.24
N ALA A 77 2.88 6.20 -10.25
CA ALA A 77 1.68 5.39 -10.44
C ALA A 77 1.43 4.46 -9.24
N ALA A 78 2.48 3.78 -8.75
CA ALA A 78 2.40 2.92 -7.58
C ALA A 78 1.99 3.70 -6.32
N LEU A 79 2.56 4.90 -6.12
CA LEU A 79 2.21 5.79 -5.01
C LEU A 79 0.76 6.25 -5.04
N ILE A 80 0.27 6.70 -6.20
CA ILE A 80 -1.12 7.14 -6.36
C ILE A 80 -2.07 5.97 -6.10
N LEU A 81 -1.78 4.80 -6.65
CA LEU A 81 -2.62 3.62 -6.47
C LEU A 81 -2.63 3.16 -5.01
N SER A 82 -1.47 3.20 -4.34
CA SER A 82 -1.34 2.95 -2.89
C SER A 82 -2.21 3.92 -2.07
N ALA A 83 -2.17 5.21 -2.41
CA ALA A 83 -2.93 6.25 -1.73
C ALA A 83 -4.45 6.08 -1.92
N ILE A 84 -4.90 5.77 -3.14
CA ILE A 84 -6.31 5.51 -3.44
C ILE A 84 -6.81 4.31 -2.61
N VAL A 85 -6.10 3.18 -2.67
CA VAL A 85 -6.50 1.94 -1.99
C VAL A 85 -6.53 2.14 -0.47
N GLY A 86 -5.50 2.76 0.11
CA GLY A 86 -5.49 3.01 1.55
C GLY A 86 -6.57 4.00 1.99
N THR A 87 -6.88 5.01 1.19
CA THR A 87 -7.96 5.98 1.50
C THR A 87 -9.32 5.30 1.47
N VAL A 88 -9.59 4.49 0.44
CA VAL A 88 -10.84 3.72 0.35
C VAL A 88 -11.00 2.81 1.57
N GLN A 89 -9.93 2.11 1.98
CA GLN A 89 -10.00 1.24 3.15
C GLN A 89 -10.20 2.01 4.46
N MET A 90 -9.56 3.17 4.64
CA MET A 90 -9.85 4.02 5.82
C MET A 90 -11.29 4.51 5.85
N LEU A 91 -11.86 4.84 4.69
CA LEU A 91 -13.27 5.24 4.59
C LEU A 91 -14.20 4.07 4.93
N SER A 92 -13.90 2.84 4.48
CA SER A 92 -14.66 1.65 4.86
C SER A 92 -14.65 1.41 6.37
N ILE A 93 -13.46 1.49 7.00
CA ILE A 93 -13.34 1.37 8.46
C ILE A 93 -14.16 2.44 9.18
N GLY A 94 -14.12 3.68 8.68
CA GLY A 94 -14.91 4.78 9.23
C GLY A 94 -16.42 4.59 9.05
N ALA A 95 -16.85 4.02 7.91
CA ALA A 95 -18.23 3.69 7.65
C ALA A 95 -18.73 2.59 8.60
N ASP A 96 -17.96 1.52 8.81
CA ASP A 96 -18.30 0.44 9.73
C ASP A 96 -18.39 0.94 11.19
N ALA A 97 -17.47 1.83 11.59
CA ALA A 97 -17.51 2.45 12.90
C ALA A 97 -18.75 3.34 13.09
N LEU A 98 -19.14 4.12 12.07
CA LEU A 98 -20.36 4.93 12.11
C LEU A 98 -21.62 4.08 12.13
N ASP A 99 -21.66 2.99 11.36
CA ASP A 99 -22.80 2.07 11.32
C ASP A 99 -23.03 1.44 12.69
N SER A 100 -21.97 0.96 13.35
CA SER A 100 -22.05 0.41 14.72
C SER A 100 -22.62 1.40 15.74
N LEU A 101 -22.30 2.69 15.59
CA LEU A 101 -22.80 3.74 16.46
C LEU A 101 -24.30 3.98 16.27
N ILE A 102 -24.79 3.78 15.04
CA ILE A 102 -26.20 3.95 14.66
C ILE A 102 -27.02 2.73 15.09
N THR A 103 -26.52 1.52 14.85
CA THR A 103 -27.21 0.26 15.16
C THR A 103 -27.11 -0.11 16.64
N GLY A 104 -26.16 0.47 17.37
CA GLY A 104 -25.89 0.17 18.78
C GLY A 104 -25.13 -1.14 18.97
N GLU A 105 -24.57 -1.71 17.89
CA GLU A 105 -23.72 -2.90 17.94
C GLU A 105 -22.31 -2.57 18.45
N THR A 106 -21.67 -3.54 19.09
CA THR A 106 -20.29 -3.38 19.56
C THR A 106 -19.32 -3.43 18.39
N TYR A 107 -18.71 -2.29 18.07
CA TYR A 107 -17.58 -2.23 17.15
C TYR A 107 -16.29 -2.71 17.80
N ASN A 108 -15.66 -3.72 17.18
CA ASN A 108 -14.34 -4.16 17.56
C ASN A 108 -13.32 -3.66 16.54
N ALA A 109 -12.54 -2.65 16.92
CA ALA A 109 -11.49 -2.09 16.07
C ALA A 109 -10.40 -3.11 15.68
N TRP A 110 -10.26 -4.21 16.43
CA TRP A 110 -9.33 -5.30 16.10
C TRP A 110 -9.81 -6.17 14.94
N ASP A 111 -11.08 -6.04 14.55
CA ASP A 111 -11.65 -6.70 13.37
C ASP A 111 -11.54 -5.87 12.09
N ALA A 112 -11.14 -4.60 12.22
CA ALA A 112 -10.87 -3.73 11.08
C ALA A 112 -9.57 -4.15 10.37
N ASP A 113 -9.63 -4.26 9.04
CA ASP A 113 -8.45 -4.48 8.21
C ASP A 113 -7.67 -3.18 8.04
N ILE A 114 -6.71 -2.93 8.94
CA ILE A 114 -5.86 -1.74 8.93
C ILE A 114 -4.64 -1.87 8.01
N SER A 115 -4.47 -3.01 7.32
CA SER A 115 -3.28 -3.29 6.50
C SER A 115 -3.05 -2.24 5.41
N ALA A 116 -4.11 -1.86 4.70
CA ALA A 116 -4.02 -0.88 3.62
C ALA A 116 -3.78 0.55 4.13
N ALA A 117 -4.30 0.89 5.32
CA ALA A 117 -4.02 2.17 5.97
C ALA A 117 -2.55 2.25 6.39
N PHE A 118 -1.99 1.16 6.92
CA PHE A 118 -0.57 1.04 7.24
C PHE A 118 0.32 1.15 5.99
N LEU A 119 -0.08 0.52 4.89
CA LEU A 119 0.64 0.61 3.61
C LEU A 119 0.62 2.02 3.01
N LEU A 120 -0.49 2.75 3.16
CA LEU A 120 -0.57 4.16 2.81
C LEU A 120 0.38 5.01 3.66
N LEU A 121 0.38 4.82 4.98
CA LEU A 121 1.28 5.52 5.91
C LEU A 121 2.76 5.25 5.63
N THR A 122 3.10 4.02 5.23
CA THR A 122 4.48 3.66 4.86
C THR A 122 4.89 4.18 3.48
N SER A 123 3.94 4.52 2.61
CA SER A 123 4.21 5.16 1.31
C SER A 123 4.42 6.68 1.37
N LEU A 124 3.97 7.33 2.45
CA LEU A 124 4.09 8.78 2.69
C LEU A 124 5.54 9.34 2.66
N PRO A 125 6.55 8.66 3.24
CA PRO A 125 7.94 9.09 3.16
C PRO A 125 8.47 9.16 1.72
N LEU A 126 8.04 8.26 0.82
CA LEU A 126 8.41 8.31 -0.60
C LEU A 126 7.86 9.56 -1.28
N TRP A 127 6.61 9.91 -0.97
CA TRP A 127 5.96 11.10 -1.50
C TRP A 127 6.70 12.38 -1.07
N LEU A 128 7.12 12.46 0.19
CA LEU A 128 7.91 13.57 0.70
C LEU A 128 9.29 13.65 0.02
N ALA A 129 9.96 12.52 -0.15
CA ALA A 129 11.24 12.45 -0.85
C ALA A 129 11.12 12.88 -2.33
N PHE A 130 10.02 12.53 -3.00
CA PHE A 130 9.70 12.97 -4.35
C PHE A 130 9.48 14.49 -4.41
N ARG A 131 8.69 15.06 -3.49
CA ARG A 131 8.38 16.49 -3.47
C ARG A 131 9.62 17.36 -3.28
N GLN A 132 10.59 16.91 -2.49
CA GLN A 132 11.88 17.59 -2.31
C GLN A 132 12.73 17.64 -3.59
N ARG A 133 12.48 16.78 -4.59
CA ARG A 133 13.16 16.84 -5.89
C ARG A 133 12.68 18.00 -6.77
N LYS A 134 11.40 18.39 -6.65
CA LYS A 134 10.81 19.51 -7.42
C LYS A 134 11.06 20.90 -6.83
N GLY A 135 11.50 21.01 -5.57
CA GLY A 135 11.74 22.29 -4.91
C GLY A 135 13.15 22.86 -5.07
N VAL A 136 13.97 22.29 -5.97
CA VAL A 136 15.38 22.69 -6.21
C VAL A 136 15.60 23.13 -7.66
N GLU A 137 14.53 23.28 -8.44
CA GLU A 137 14.55 23.90 -9.78
C GLU A 137 13.97 25.31 -9.72
#